data_AF-A0A0L8FTW1-F1
#
_entry.id   AF-A0A0L8FTW1-F1
#
_cell.length_a   1.000
_cell.length_b   1.000
_cell.length_c   1.000
_cell.angle_alpha   90.00
_cell.angle_beta   90.00
_cell.angle_gamma   90.00
#
_symmetry.space_group_name_H-M   'P 1'
#
loop_
_entity.id
_entity.type
_entity.pdbx_description
1 polymer ?
#
loop_
_entity_poly.entity_id
_entity_poly.type
_entity_poly.pdbx_seq_one_letter_code
_entity_poly.pdbx_strand_id
1 'polypeptide(L)'
;MKLLISKQPLALLIVITLLSISNGQDDCNSLNCVLPNCNCKSSNIPHGLSKDVVPQLVMITFDDAVTIDNYETYSHLMTGITNPNGCPISATFFVSHEYTNYKTVQQLHSQGHEIASHSISHRFPPSWWETANYTDWYSEIQGQREMLSTWAHIDKSEIKGMRAPFLQPGGNWQFQIISDLKRDGFKYDASLVSYIHKIDPYAPPIWPYTLDFPSVDDCGVKPCPDWTFRGLWEIPLVEYEDKDGTLCAMLDECDTSRSEEELYNVIMKNFENHYNTNRAPFGIYMHSPWLKNPSNFNVVRRFMQDISTRGDVWFVSQSKVLDWIQNPKTLQSMDTFSPFNCWLHHSPWVCTDDQSITCVYDTAGFLVWPKRISKRNAVFPKNNISTVLDQEYFNRQHARATRKMKLWSQSTGLNFPGRTTETLYNDATPSYDYGESYGVYYNGQNEPGFIPYLKPNEDANHQEGYYSEDSGTPEREAGDAKLTSNLLASILGPKNMARIGVSRKKRQSNTFHELHICSEYCPFRYPWLNNIDGQ
;
A
#
# COMPACT_ATOMS: atom_id res chain seq x y z
N MET A 1 -54.59 -82.48 -10.25
CA MET A 1 -55.68 -81.60 -10.72
C MET A 1 -55.58 -80.29 -9.97
N LYS A 2 -55.34 -79.16 -10.65
CA LYS A 2 -55.21 -77.77 -10.13
C LYS A 2 -54.14 -77.53 -9.03
N LEU A 3 -53.08 -76.77 -9.32
CA LEU A 3 -52.99 -75.31 -9.18
C LEU A 3 -53.15 -74.79 -7.74
N LEU A 4 -52.02 -74.40 -7.14
CA LEU A 4 -51.95 -73.26 -6.21
C LEU A 4 -50.58 -72.59 -6.34
N ILE A 5 -50.58 -71.27 -6.56
CA ILE A 5 -49.40 -70.42 -6.69
C ILE A 5 -49.15 -69.77 -5.32
N SER A 6 -47.91 -69.75 -4.85
CA SER A 6 -47.47 -68.73 -3.88
C SER A 6 -46.01 -68.37 -4.15
N LYS A 7 -45.71 -67.08 -4.10
CA LYS A 7 -44.42 -66.50 -4.51
C LYS A 7 -43.46 -66.45 -3.31
N GLN A 8 -42.20 -66.82 -3.51
CA GLN A 8 -41.09 -66.34 -2.68
C GLN A 8 -40.25 -65.34 -3.48
N PRO A 9 -39.70 -64.28 -2.84
CA PRO A 9 -39.16 -63.12 -3.55
C PRO A 9 -37.76 -63.36 -4.10
N LEU A 10 -37.50 -62.74 -5.26
CA LEU A 10 -36.18 -62.66 -5.87
C LEU A 10 -35.31 -61.67 -5.08
N ALA A 11 -34.27 -62.16 -4.41
CA ALA A 11 -33.31 -61.31 -3.71
C ALA A 11 -32.38 -60.62 -4.72
N LEU A 12 -32.77 -59.43 -5.18
CA LEU A 12 -31.95 -58.60 -6.05
C LEU A 12 -30.87 -57.90 -5.21
N LEU A 13 -29.64 -58.43 -5.22
CA LEU A 13 -28.50 -57.79 -4.56
C LEU A 13 -28.06 -56.56 -5.37
N ILE A 14 -28.62 -55.39 -5.06
CA ILE A 14 -28.15 -54.13 -5.61
C ILE A 14 -26.87 -53.74 -4.86
N VAL A 15 -25.72 -54.03 -5.46
CA VAL A 15 -24.44 -53.49 -5.00
C VAL A 15 -24.40 -52.02 -5.38
N ILE A 16 -24.89 -51.15 -4.49
CA ILE A 16 -24.67 -49.71 -4.60
C ILE A 16 -23.20 -49.45 -4.23
N THR A 17 -22.34 -49.41 -5.24
CA THR A 17 -21.03 -48.77 -5.09
C THR A 17 -21.28 -47.29 -4.83
N LEU A 18 -21.19 -46.90 -3.56
CA LEU A 18 -21.03 -45.50 -3.17
C LEU A 18 -19.71 -45.00 -3.75
N LEU A 19 -19.77 -44.48 -4.97
CA LEU A 19 -18.80 -43.51 -5.45
C LEU A 19 -18.96 -42.29 -4.55
N SER A 20 -18.16 -42.26 -3.48
CA SER A 20 -17.84 -41.03 -2.78
C SER A 20 -17.23 -40.09 -3.82
N ILE A 21 -18.05 -39.23 -4.42
CA ILE A 21 -17.56 -38.07 -5.13
C ILE A 21 -16.98 -37.17 -4.05
N SER A 22 -15.70 -37.37 -3.75
CA SER A 22 -14.92 -36.34 -3.10
C SER A 22 -14.96 -35.14 -4.04
N ASN A 23 -15.63 -34.08 -3.63
CA ASN A 23 -15.36 -32.73 -4.12
C ASN A 23 -13.98 -32.29 -3.60
N GLY A 24 -12.96 -33.12 -3.81
CA GLY A 24 -11.57 -32.72 -3.71
C GLY A 24 -11.34 -31.78 -4.87
N GLN A 25 -11.01 -30.54 -4.54
CA GLN A 25 -10.44 -29.65 -5.54
C GLN A 25 -9.10 -30.25 -5.97
N ASP A 26 -8.91 -30.49 -7.26
CA ASP A 26 -7.68 -31.10 -7.77
C ASP A 26 -6.46 -30.27 -7.31
N ASP A 27 -5.44 -30.92 -6.75
CA ASP A 27 -4.21 -30.24 -6.34
C ASP A 27 -3.50 -29.59 -7.54
N CYS A 28 -2.87 -28.43 -7.32
CA CYS A 28 -2.16 -27.72 -8.37
C CYS A 28 -0.96 -28.54 -8.87
N ASN A 29 -0.88 -28.74 -10.19
CA ASN A 29 0.20 -29.47 -10.83
C ASN A 29 0.45 -28.96 -12.27
N SER A 30 1.52 -29.44 -12.89
CA SER A 30 1.96 -29.00 -14.22
C SER A 30 1.04 -29.40 -15.39
N LEU A 31 -0.04 -30.17 -15.15
CA LEU A 31 -1.04 -30.52 -16.16
C LEU A 31 -2.29 -29.63 -16.08
N ASN A 32 -2.70 -29.21 -14.87
CA ASN A 32 -3.87 -28.35 -14.67
C ASN A 32 -3.51 -26.85 -14.51
N CYS A 33 -2.24 -26.52 -14.30
CA CYS A 33 -1.74 -25.15 -14.17
C CYS A 33 -0.50 -24.93 -15.07
N VAL A 34 -0.64 -24.08 -16.10
CA VAL A 34 0.39 -23.89 -17.13
C VAL A 34 0.61 -22.41 -17.47
N LEU A 35 1.88 -22.01 -17.57
CA LEU A 35 2.32 -20.69 -18.01
C LEU A 35 1.86 -20.39 -19.45
N PRO A 36 1.61 -19.12 -19.84
CA PRO A 36 1.78 -17.89 -19.05
C PRO A 36 0.59 -17.56 -18.14
N ASN A 37 -0.45 -18.40 -18.09
CA ASN A 37 -1.73 -18.05 -17.48
C ASN A 37 -1.88 -18.51 -16.03
N CYS A 38 -1.16 -19.55 -15.63
CA CYS A 38 -1.21 -20.12 -14.29
C CYS A 38 0.20 -20.54 -13.83
N ASN A 39 0.52 -20.35 -12.56
CA ASN A 39 1.70 -20.95 -11.91
C ASN A 39 1.33 -21.46 -10.51
N CYS A 40 1.75 -22.67 -10.15
CA CYS A 40 1.44 -23.25 -8.85
C CYS A 40 2.24 -22.59 -7.73
N LYS A 41 1.59 -22.36 -6.58
CA LYS A 41 2.26 -21.99 -5.33
C LYS A 41 3.27 -23.08 -4.96
N SER A 42 4.56 -22.80 -5.15
CA SER A 42 5.63 -23.74 -4.88
C SER A 42 6.99 -23.04 -4.90
N SER A 43 8.00 -23.70 -4.35
CA SER A 43 9.40 -23.31 -4.49
C SER A 43 10.06 -23.85 -5.76
N ASN A 44 9.28 -24.44 -6.68
CA ASN A 44 9.80 -24.96 -7.96
C ASN A 44 10.05 -23.81 -8.93
N ILE A 45 11.18 -23.87 -9.63
CA ILE A 45 11.56 -22.86 -10.63
C ILE A 45 10.57 -22.92 -11.81
N PRO A 46 9.99 -21.77 -12.24
CA PRO A 46 9.10 -21.69 -13.39
C PRO A 46 9.69 -22.37 -14.64
N HIS A 47 8.85 -23.12 -15.36
CA HIS A 47 9.24 -23.88 -16.56
C HIS A 47 10.34 -24.96 -16.30
N GLY A 48 10.64 -25.30 -15.04
CA GLY A 48 11.61 -26.36 -14.70
C GLY A 48 13.04 -26.06 -15.13
N LEU A 49 13.42 -24.78 -15.20
CA LEU A 49 14.80 -24.37 -15.49
C LEU A 49 15.75 -24.79 -14.35
N SER A 50 17.01 -25.06 -14.69
CA SER A 50 18.06 -25.21 -13.67
C SER A 50 18.38 -23.87 -13.03
N LYS A 51 18.62 -23.86 -11.70
CA LYS A 51 18.99 -22.67 -10.92
C LYS A 51 20.10 -21.84 -11.58
N ASP A 52 21.14 -22.51 -12.08
CA ASP A 52 22.36 -21.85 -12.56
C ASP A 52 22.18 -21.08 -13.88
N VAL A 53 21.03 -21.21 -14.55
CA VAL A 53 20.68 -20.43 -15.74
C VAL A 53 19.58 -19.40 -15.49
N VAL A 54 19.11 -19.25 -14.24
CA VAL A 54 18.03 -18.33 -13.85
C VAL A 54 18.61 -17.03 -13.27
N PRO A 55 18.19 -15.84 -13.77
CA PRO A 55 18.57 -14.58 -13.14
C PRO A 55 18.00 -14.48 -11.72
N GLN A 56 18.80 -13.98 -10.77
CA GLN A 56 18.25 -13.57 -9.48
C GLN A 56 17.49 -12.26 -9.69
N LEU A 57 16.17 -12.30 -9.60
CA LEU A 57 15.33 -11.11 -9.64
C LEU A 57 15.29 -10.47 -8.24
N VAL A 58 15.40 -9.14 -8.17
CA VAL A 58 15.34 -8.36 -6.93
C VAL A 58 14.26 -7.28 -7.08
N MET A 59 13.32 -7.25 -6.15
CA MET A 59 12.15 -6.36 -6.17
C MET A 59 12.26 -5.35 -5.03
N ILE A 60 12.62 -4.10 -5.35
CA ILE A 60 12.59 -3.01 -4.37
C ILE A 60 11.17 -2.44 -4.37
N THR A 61 10.55 -2.32 -3.19
CA THR A 61 9.25 -1.66 -3.05
C THR A 61 9.26 -0.58 -1.98
N PHE A 62 8.47 0.45 -2.23
CA PHE A 62 8.16 1.51 -1.28
C PHE A 62 6.66 1.65 -1.15
N ASP A 63 6.19 1.62 0.08
CA ASP A 63 4.78 1.75 0.41
C ASP A 63 4.52 3.19 0.91
N ASP A 64 3.25 3.54 1.09
CA ASP A 64 2.74 4.88 1.47
C ASP A 64 2.90 6.02 0.43
N ALA A 65 2.60 7.23 0.89
CA ALA A 65 2.49 8.43 0.10
C ALA A 65 3.83 8.89 -0.51
N VAL A 66 3.83 9.22 -1.80
CA VAL A 66 5.00 9.83 -2.45
C VAL A 66 4.92 11.34 -2.25
N THR A 67 5.92 11.90 -1.59
CA THR A 67 6.04 13.33 -1.23
C THR A 67 7.25 13.93 -1.95
N ILE A 68 7.50 15.23 -1.75
CA ILE A 68 8.74 15.87 -2.24
C ILE A 68 9.93 15.33 -1.45
N ASP A 69 9.80 15.22 -0.11
CA ASP A 69 10.87 14.81 0.79
C ASP A 69 11.38 13.38 0.56
N ASN A 70 10.49 12.44 0.24
CA ASN A 70 10.89 11.04 0.03
C ASN A 70 11.32 10.75 -1.41
N TYR A 71 10.81 11.49 -2.38
CA TYR A 71 11.25 11.41 -3.78
C TYR A 71 12.78 11.54 -3.92
N GLU A 72 13.40 12.53 -3.26
CA GLU A 72 14.87 12.68 -3.28
C GLU A 72 15.59 11.48 -2.64
N THR A 73 15.02 10.88 -1.59
CA THR A 73 15.60 9.70 -0.93
C THR A 73 15.59 8.49 -1.88
N TYR A 74 14.45 8.25 -2.55
CA TYR A 74 14.31 7.17 -3.54
C TYR A 74 15.26 7.38 -4.73
N SER A 75 15.28 8.59 -5.30
CA SER A 75 16.17 8.92 -6.42
C SER A 75 17.64 8.71 -6.03
N HIS A 76 18.07 9.20 -4.87
CA HIS A 76 19.45 9.02 -4.43
C HIS A 76 19.79 7.54 -4.23
N LEU A 77 18.92 6.73 -3.60
CA LEU A 77 19.17 5.30 -3.34
C LEU A 77 19.51 4.54 -4.63
N MET A 78 18.72 4.77 -5.68
CA MET A 78 18.82 4.04 -6.95
C MET A 78 19.82 4.65 -7.95
N THR A 79 20.24 5.91 -7.76
CA THR A 79 21.12 6.62 -8.69
C THR A 79 22.44 5.88 -8.93
N GLY A 80 22.75 5.65 -10.21
CA GLY A 80 24.01 5.06 -10.67
C GLY A 80 24.06 3.53 -10.64
N ILE A 81 22.97 2.86 -10.24
CA ILE A 81 22.85 1.40 -10.27
C ILE A 81 22.10 0.99 -11.54
N THR A 82 22.63 0.01 -12.26
CA THR A 82 22.08 -0.49 -13.52
C THR A 82 22.00 -2.02 -13.52
N ASN A 83 21.06 -2.55 -14.28
CA ASN A 83 20.99 -3.97 -14.61
C ASN A 83 22.10 -4.39 -15.60
N PRO A 84 22.37 -5.71 -15.77
CA PRO A 84 23.41 -6.20 -16.67
C PRO A 84 23.31 -5.74 -18.14
N ASN A 85 22.10 -5.43 -18.64
CA ASN A 85 21.89 -4.82 -19.96
C ASN A 85 22.21 -3.30 -20.04
N GLY A 86 22.73 -2.70 -18.96
CA GLY A 86 23.03 -1.27 -18.86
C GLY A 86 21.82 -0.37 -18.63
N CYS A 87 20.60 -0.91 -18.53
CA CYS A 87 19.42 -0.13 -18.19
C CYS A 87 19.42 0.27 -16.71
N PRO A 88 18.89 1.46 -16.34
CA PRO A 88 18.60 1.78 -14.95
C PRO A 88 17.74 0.72 -14.27
N ILE A 89 17.94 0.55 -12.96
CA ILE A 89 17.09 -0.33 -12.14
C ILE A 89 15.68 0.26 -11.98
N SER A 90 14.68 -0.59 -11.72
CA SER A 90 13.30 -0.14 -11.48
C SER A 90 12.72 -0.72 -10.20
N ALA A 91 12.16 0.14 -9.34
CA ALA A 91 11.39 -0.22 -8.15
C ALA A 91 9.87 -0.22 -8.42
N THR A 92 9.10 -0.59 -7.40
CA THR A 92 7.62 -0.56 -7.38
C THR A 92 7.14 0.33 -6.23
N PHE A 93 6.26 1.29 -6.50
CA PHE A 93 5.71 2.19 -5.48
C PHE A 93 4.24 1.86 -5.25
N PHE A 94 3.91 1.39 -4.06
CA PHE A 94 2.54 1.17 -3.59
C PHE A 94 2.03 2.47 -2.95
N VAL A 95 1.39 3.31 -3.77
CA VAL A 95 1.09 4.70 -3.40
C VAL A 95 -0.29 4.80 -2.75
N SER A 96 -0.38 5.39 -1.55
CA SER A 96 -1.63 5.80 -0.90
C SER A 96 -2.02 7.24 -1.25
N HIS A 97 -3.29 7.66 -1.09
CA HIS A 97 -3.72 8.99 -1.54
C HIS A 97 -3.29 10.13 -0.61
N GLU A 98 -3.45 9.97 0.70
CA GLU A 98 -3.26 11.08 1.65
C GLU A 98 -1.81 11.61 1.60
N TYR A 99 -1.66 12.94 1.53
CA TYR A 99 -0.37 13.64 1.36
C TYR A 99 0.42 13.36 0.06
N THR A 100 -0.06 12.49 -0.84
CA THR A 100 0.65 12.20 -2.10
C THR A 100 0.71 13.40 -3.03
N ASN A 101 1.91 13.66 -3.52
CA ASN A 101 2.19 14.59 -4.60
C ASN A 101 2.20 13.83 -5.94
N TYR A 102 1.10 13.90 -6.68
CA TYR A 102 0.95 13.16 -7.93
C TYR A 102 1.91 13.64 -9.04
N LYS A 103 2.52 14.83 -8.92
CA LYS A 103 3.63 15.25 -9.81
C LYS A 103 4.88 14.39 -9.56
N THR A 104 5.29 14.14 -8.32
CA THR A 104 6.47 13.30 -8.05
C THR A 104 6.19 11.82 -8.33
N VAL A 105 4.95 11.34 -8.13
CA VAL A 105 4.50 10.03 -8.64
C VAL A 105 4.69 9.92 -10.16
N GLN A 106 4.26 10.94 -10.92
CA GLN A 106 4.45 10.99 -12.37
C GLN A 106 5.93 10.94 -12.74
N GLN A 107 6.78 11.67 -12.02
CA GLN A 107 8.23 11.69 -12.26
C GLN A 107 8.87 10.31 -12.04
N LEU A 108 8.51 9.60 -10.97
CA LEU A 108 8.95 8.21 -10.73
C LEU A 108 8.50 7.27 -11.88
N HIS A 109 7.23 7.38 -12.30
CA HIS A 109 6.72 6.61 -13.44
C HIS A 109 7.51 6.90 -14.73
N SER A 110 7.78 8.17 -15.03
CA SER A 110 8.55 8.59 -16.20
C SER A 110 10.01 8.11 -16.18
N GLN A 111 10.53 7.68 -15.02
CA GLN A 111 11.86 7.07 -14.85
C GLN A 111 11.83 5.54 -15.01
N GLY A 112 10.69 4.96 -15.39
CA GLY A 112 10.53 3.52 -15.61
C GLY A 112 10.31 2.71 -14.32
N HIS A 113 9.94 3.37 -13.22
CA HIS A 113 9.45 2.73 -12.01
C HIS A 113 7.96 2.39 -12.13
N GLU A 114 7.54 1.32 -11.46
CA GLU A 114 6.14 0.91 -11.44
C GLU A 114 5.37 1.64 -10.35
N ILE A 115 4.15 2.07 -10.66
CA ILE A 115 3.23 2.70 -9.72
C ILE A 115 2.01 1.79 -9.54
N ALA A 116 1.70 1.46 -8.29
CA ALA A 116 0.67 0.52 -7.87
C ALA A 116 -0.24 1.17 -6.79
N SER A 117 -1.42 0.58 -6.57
CA SER A 117 -2.42 1.10 -5.63
C SER A 117 -2.15 0.64 -4.19
N HIS A 118 -2.24 1.56 -3.22
CA HIS A 118 -2.15 1.25 -1.78
C HIS A 118 -3.29 1.91 -1.00
N SER A 119 -4.50 1.79 -1.54
CA SER A 119 -5.74 2.44 -1.08
C SER A 119 -5.76 3.97 -1.18
N ILE A 120 -6.94 4.56 -0.95
CA ILE A 120 -7.08 6.01 -0.78
C ILE A 120 -6.73 6.34 0.68
N SER A 121 -7.44 5.72 1.62
CA SER A 121 -7.50 6.21 3.01
C SER A 121 -6.39 5.70 3.92
N HIS A 122 -5.72 4.59 3.57
CA HIS A 122 -4.77 3.87 4.44
C HIS A 122 -5.24 3.77 5.90
N ARG A 123 -6.56 3.56 6.07
CA ARG A 123 -7.25 3.82 7.34
C ARG A 123 -6.94 2.82 8.43
N PHE A 124 -6.78 3.34 9.64
CA PHE A 124 -6.81 2.55 10.88
C PHE A 124 -8.27 2.25 11.31
N PRO A 125 -8.49 1.20 12.11
CA PRO A 125 -7.52 0.16 12.49
C PRO A 125 -7.33 -0.88 11.36
N PRO A 126 -6.24 -1.69 11.38
CA PRO A 126 -6.04 -2.77 10.40
C PRO A 126 -7.24 -3.71 10.27
N SER A 127 -7.90 -4.07 11.38
CA SER A 127 -9.10 -4.94 11.41
C SER A 127 -10.31 -4.41 10.63
N TRP A 128 -10.29 -3.15 10.17
CA TRP A 128 -11.26 -2.68 9.19
C TRP A 128 -11.04 -3.36 7.82
N TRP A 129 -9.80 -3.55 7.38
CA TRP A 129 -9.46 -4.20 6.11
C TRP A 129 -9.81 -5.70 6.10
N GLU A 130 -9.62 -6.37 7.25
CA GLU A 130 -10.07 -7.75 7.48
C GLU A 130 -11.57 -7.95 7.21
N THR A 131 -12.39 -6.97 7.62
CA THR A 131 -13.86 -7.05 7.58
C THR A 131 -14.51 -6.25 6.45
N ALA A 132 -13.73 -5.47 5.71
CA ALA A 132 -14.16 -4.65 4.58
C ALA A 132 -14.83 -5.50 3.49
N ASN A 133 -15.96 -5.02 2.97
CA ASN A 133 -16.73 -5.72 1.97
C ASN A 133 -16.24 -5.40 0.54
N TYR A 134 -16.81 -6.05 -0.49
CA TYR A 134 -16.48 -5.79 -1.90
C TYR A 134 -16.50 -4.30 -2.27
N THR A 135 -17.50 -3.54 -1.82
CA THR A 135 -17.65 -2.11 -2.15
C THR A 135 -16.58 -1.27 -1.47
N ASP A 136 -16.20 -1.61 -0.25
CA ASP A 136 -15.13 -0.94 0.50
C ASP A 136 -13.78 -1.13 -0.20
N TRP A 137 -13.40 -2.39 -0.46
CA TRP A 137 -12.19 -2.76 -1.18
C TRP A 137 -12.14 -2.17 -2.59
N TYR A 138 -13.25 -2.21 -3.34
CA TYR A 138 -13.34 -1.61 -4.67
C TYR A 138 -13.12 -0.11 -4.62
N SER A 139 -13.79 0.59 -3.69
CA SER A 139 -13.71 2.05 -3.56
C SER A 139 -12.30 2.51 -3.17
N GLU A 140 -11.64 1.78 -2.29
CA GLU A 140 -10.26 2.08 -1.87
C GLU A 140 -9.23 1.76 -2.96
N ILE A 141 -9.23 0.54 -3.51
CA ILE A 141 -8.17 0.08 -4.41
C ILE A 141 -8.34 0.60 -5.84
N GLN A 142 -9.54 0.47 -6.43
CA GLN A 142 -9.80 1.03 -7.76
C GLN A 142 -9.89 2.55 -7.69
N GLY A 143 -10.42 3.13 -6.62
CA GLY A 143 -10.47 4.58 -6.45
C GLY A 143 -9.08 5.21 -6.47
N GLN A 144 -8.10 4.69 -5.71
CA GLN A 144 -6.73 5.18 -5.80
C GLN A 144 -6.10 4.95 -7.19
N ARG A 145 -6.42 3.84 -7.87
CA ARG A 145 -6.00 3.61 -9.26
C ARG A 145 -6.58 4.63 -10.25
N GLU A 146 -7.82 5.08 -10.07
CA GLU A 146 -8.41 6.21 -10.81
C GLU A 146 -7.67 7.52 -10.52
N MET A 147 -7.33 7.78 -9.26
CA MET A 147 -6.61 9.00 -8.84
C MET A 147 -5.19 9.07 -9.42
N LEU A 148 -4.43 7.97 -9.32
CA LEU A 148 -3.11 7.83 -9.92
C LEU A 148 -3.17 8.07 -11.44
N SER A 149 -4.12 7.44 -12.14
CA SER A 149 -4.28 7.65 -13.59
C SER A 149 -4.67 9.10 -13.94
N THR A 150 -5.58 9.70 -13.16
CA THR A 150 -6.13 11.04 -13.45
C THR A 150 -5.17 12.18 -13.11
N TRP A 151 -4.45 12.10 -11.99
CA TRP A 151 -3.66 13.22 -11.45
C TRP A 151 -2.16 13.05 -11.56
N ALA A 152 -1.65 11.83 -11.75
CA ALA A 152 -0.29 11.61 -12.22
C ALA A 152 -0.25 11.39 -13.75
N HIS A 153 -1.39 11.42 -14.46
CA HIS A 153 -1.46 11.22 -15.92
C HIS A 153 -0.77 9.92 -16.38
N ILE A 154 -0.89 8.85 -15.57
CA ILE A 154 -0.41 7.51 -15.89
C ILE A 154 -1.51 6.76 -16.64
N ASP A 155 -1.17 5.97 -17.67
CA ASP A 155 -2.17 5.12 -18.31
C ASP A 155 -2.68 4.08 -17.30
N LYS A 156 -4.00 3.96 -17.15
CA LYS A 156 -4.62 3.06 -16.18
C LYS A 156 -4.19 1.59 -16.39
N SER A 157 -3.85 1.20 -17.61
CA SER A 157 -3.33 -0.13 -17.94
C SER A 157 -1.88 -0.38 -17.48
N GLU A 158 -1.14 0.67 -17.13
CA GLU A 158 0.20 0.58 -16.53
C GLU A 158 0.16 0.42 -15.00
N ILE A 159 -0.92 0.88 -14.35
CA ILE A 159 -1.19 0.63 -12.92
C ILE A 159 -1.78 -0.78 -12.76
N LYS A 160 -0.91 -1.76 -12.52
CA LYS A 160 -1.21 -3.21 -12.61
C LYS A 160 -1.39 -3.93 -11.27
N GLY A 161 -0.95 -3.33 -10.17
CA GLY A 161 -0.85 -4.00 -8.87
C GLY A 161 -1.51 -3.25 -7.72
N MET A 162 -1.72 -3.97 -6.61
CA MET A 162 -1.93 -3.38 -5.29
C MET A 162 -1.18 -4.13 -4.19
N ARG A 163 -1.08 -3.47 -3.05
CA ARG A 163 -0.77 -4.05 -1.75
C ARG A 163 -1.76 -3.52 -0.72
N ALA A 164 -2.23 -4.38 0.18
CA ALA A 164 -3.14 -4.00 1.26
C ALA A 164 -2.41 -3.15 2.31
N PRO A 165 -3.02 -2.06 2.81
CA PRO A 165 -2.55 -1.35 4.00
C PRO A 165 -2.27 -2.30 5.17
N PHE A 166 -1.16 -2.07 5.87
CA PHE A 166 -0.69 -2.90 7.00
C PHE A 166 -0.49 -4.39 6.68
N LEU A 167 -0.38 -4.75 5.39
CA LEU A 167 -0.37 -6.14 4.91
C LEU A 167 -1.56 -6.96 5.42
N GLN A 168 -2.69 -6.32 5.75
CA GLN A 168 -3.89 -6.98 6.28
C GLN A 168 -4.80 -7.41 5.12
N PRO A 169 -4.92 -8.71 4.79
CA PRO A 169 -5.71 -9.13 3.66
C PRO A 169 -7.20 -9.13 4.01
N GLY A 170 -8.05 -8.90 3.00
CA GLY A 170 -9.50 -8.83 3.12
C GLY A 170 -10.23 -10.11 2.72
N GLY A 171 -9.54 -11.25 2.74
CA GLY A 171 -10.05 -12.52 2.23
C GLY A 171 -10.55 -12.40 0.79
N ASN A 172 -11.57 -13.18 0.44
CA ASN A 172 -12.06 -13.27 -0.93
C ASN A 172 -12.48 -11.93 -1.56
N TRP A 173 -12.89 -10.91 -0.79
CA TRP A 173 -13.34 -9.64 -1.39
C TRP A 173 -12.20 -8.83 -2.00
N GLN A 174 -11.02 -8.82 -1.37
CA GLN A 174 -9.81 -8.21 -1.94
C GLN A 174 -9.44 -8.87 -3.28
N PHE A 175 -9.47 -10.19 -3.37
CA PHE A 175 -9.07 -10.88 -4.61
C PHE A 175 -10.18 -10.87 -5.68
N GLN A 176 -11.45 -10.80 -5.26
CA GLN A 176 -12.60 -10.65 -6.17
C GLN A 176 -12.56 -9.31 -6.91
N ILE A 177 -12.34 -8.17 -6.23
CA ILE A 177 -12.29 -6.87 -6.93
C ILE A 177 -11.15 -6.84 -7.94
N ILE A 178 -9.98 -7.41 -7.61
CA ILE A 178 -8.85 -7.46 -8.55
C ILE A 178 -9.18 -8.36 -9.74
N SER A 179 -9.75 -9.53 -9.49
CA SER A 179 -10.19 -10.48 -10.53
C SER A 179 -11.19 -9.84 -11.52
N ASP A 180 -12.14 -9.05 -11.02
CA ASP A 180 -13.11 -8.33 -11.87
C ASP A 180 -12.45 -7.19 -12.67
N LEU A 181 -11.48 -6.49 -12.06
CA LEU A 181 -10.71 -5.39 -12.68
C LEU A 181 -9.62 -5.86 -13.66
N LYS A 182 -9.37 -7.18 -13.78
CA LYS A 182 -8.38 -7.73 -14.72
C LYS A 182 -8.57 -7.29 -16.16
N ARG A 183 -9.82 -7.11 -16.60
CA ARG A 183 -10.14 -6.67 -17.96
C ARG A 183 -9.70 -5.23 -18.24
N ASP A 184 -9.55 -4.44 -17.19
CA ASP A 184 -9.12 -3.05 -17.25
C ASP A 184 -7.60 -2.90 -17.00
N GLY A 185 -6.85 -4.00 -16.93
CA GLY A 185 -5.38 -4.02 -16.82
C GLY A 185 -4.80 -4.37 -15.45
N PHE A 186 -5.63 -4.63 -14.43
CA PHE A 186 -5.13 -5.13 -13.14
C PHE A 186 -4.59 -6.55 -13.30
N LYS A 187 -3.46 -6.88 -12.65
CA LYS A 187 -2.72 -8.13 -12.89
C LYS A 187 -2.44 -8.92 -11.60
N TYR A 188 -2.11 -8.26 -10.50
CA TYR A 188 -1.62 -8.92 -9.30
C TYR A 188 -1.99 -8.25 -7.98
N ASP A 189 -1.99 -9.05 -6.92
CA ASP A 189 -1.86 -8.63 -5.53
C ASP A 189 -0.44 -8.91 -5.03
N ALA A 190 0.03 -8.13 -4.06
CA ALA A 190 1.31 -8.31 -3.39
C ALA A 190 1.17 -8.01 -1.89
N SER A 191 0.21 -8.68 -1.24
CA SER A 191 -0.14 -8.49 0.18
C SER A 191 0.01 -9.76 1.01
N LEU A 192 0.09 -10.95 0.41
CA LEU A 192 0.13 -12.19 1.19
C LEU A 192 1.55 -12.47 1.68
N VAL A 193 1.74 -12.33 3.00
CA VAL A 193 2.94 -12.78 3.71
C VAL A 193 3.00 -14.31 3.69
N SER A 194 4.13 -14.86 3.24
CA SER A 194 4.41 -16.30 3.22
C SER A 194 5.10 -16.72 4.51
N TYR A 195 4.44 -17.63 5.22
CA TYR A 195 4.91 -18.37 6.39
C TYR A 195 5.71 -19.62 6.02
N ILE A 196 6.23 -19.74 4.80
CA ILE A 196 6.95 -20.94 4.35
C ILE A 196 8.11 -21.32 5.29
N HIS A 197 8.91 -20.35 5.74
CA HIS A 197 10.01 -20.57 6.69
C HIS A 197 9.53 -20.88 8.12
N LYS A 198 8.29 -20.54 8.48
CA LYS A 198 7.65 -20.90 9.76
C LYS A 198 7.10 -22.34 9.75
N ILE A 199 6.74 -22.84 8.57
CA ILE A 199 6.29 -24.22 8.34
C ILE A 199 7.50 -25.16 8.21
N ASP A 200 8.49 -24.77 7.42
CA ASP A 200 9.77 -25.46 7.25
C ASP A 200 10.91 -24.43 7.12
N PRO A 201 11.74 -24.24 8.17
CA PRO A 201 12.88 -23.31 8.16
C PRO A 201 13.95 -23.58 7.09
N TYR A 202 13.91 -24.74 6.42
CA TYR A 202 14.84 -25.11 5.35
C TYR A 202 14.20 -25.10 3.96
N ALA A 203 12.90 -24.81 3.85
CA ALA A 203 12.22 -24.74 2.57
C ALA A 203 12.75 -23.54 1.74
N PRO A 204 13.07 -23.74 0.44
CA PRO A 204 13.43 -22.63 -0.42
C PRO A 204 12.25 -21.64 -0.58
N PRO A 205 12.53 -20.34 -0.74
CA PRO A 205 11.49 -19.31 -0.92
C PRO A 205 10.48 -19.62 -2.03
N ILE A 206 9.21 -19.25 -1.86
CA ILE A 206 8.19 -19.52 -2.87
C ILE A 206 8.25 -18.55 -4.05
N TRP A 207 7.95 -19.04 -5.25
CA TRP A 207 7.80 -18.20 -6.45
C TRP A 207 6.40 -17.57 -6.51
N PRO A 208 6.24 -16.37 -7.12
CA PRO A 208 4.93 -15.82 -7.46
C PRO A 208 4.05 -16.82 -8.22
N TYR A 209 2.79 -16.87 -7.86
CA TYR A 209 1.84 -17.91 -8.25
C TYR A 209 0.50 -17.31 -8.65
N THR A 210 -0.41 -18.11 -9.20
CA THR A 210 -1.78 -17.66 -9.48
C THR A 210 -2.78 -18.32 -8.54
N LEU A 211 -3.85 -17.57 -8.24
CA LEU A 211 -4.95 -17.99 -7.38
C LEU A 211 -5.99 -18.84 -8.14
N ASP A 212 -5.59 -19.56 -9.19
CA ASP A 212 -6.41 -20.61 -9.81
C ASP A 212 -6.75 -21.74 -8.81
N PHE A 213 -5.95 -21.87 -7.76
CA PHE A 213 -6.09 -22.78 -6.63
C PHE A 213 -6.06 -21.96 -5.32
N PRO A 214 -6.84 -22.33 -4.27
CA PRO A 214 -6.89 -21.60 -3.01
C PRO A 214 -5.53 -21.48 -2.32
N SER A 215 -5.30 -20.36 -1.62
CA SER A 215 -4.03 -20.10 -0.91
C SER A 215 -4.27 -20.01 0.59
N VAL A 216 -4.68 -21.14 1.18
CA VAL A 216 -5.14 -21.19 2.57
C VAL A 216 -4.06 -21.60 3.59
N ASP A 217 -3.15 -22.50 3.20
CA ASP A 217 -2.23 -23.18 4.13
C ASP A 217 -1.02 -22.33 4.53
N ASP A 218 -0.41 -21.66 3.55
CA ASP A 218 0.73 -20.76 3.74
C ASP A 218 0.25 -19.30 3.65
N CYS A 219 -0.16 -18.76 4.80
CA CYS A 219 -0.84 -17.47 4.88
C CYS A 219 -0.55 -16.82 6.23
N GLY A 220 0.31 -15.80 6.23
CA GLY A 220 0.81 -15.19 7.45
C GLY A 220 -0.20 -14.35 8.21
N VAL A 221 -1.04 -13.60 7.48
CA VAL A 221 -2.09 -12.74 8.03
C VAL A 221 -3.42 -13.19 7.46
N LYS A 222 -4.39 -13.49 8.32
CA LYS A 222 -5.74 -13.93 7.94
C LYS A 222 -6.68 -12.71 7.85
N PRO A 223 -7.79 -12.78 7.08
CA PRO A 223 -8.25 -13.89 6.24
C PRO A 223 -7.58 -13.93 4.85
N CYS A 224 -7.17 -15.13 4.42
CA CYS A 224 -6.66 -15.38 3.06
C CYS A 224 -7.75 -15.87 2.10
N PRO A 225 -7.52 -15.80 0.77
CA PRO A 225 -8.48 -16.28 -0.22
C PRO A 225 -8.62 -17.81 -0.19
N ASP A 226 -9.85 -18.28 0.02
CA ASP A 226 -10.25 -19.69 -0.11
C ASP A 226 -11.03 -19.98 -1.41
N TRP A 227 -11.37 -18.94 -2.18
CA TRP A 227 -11.94 -19.05 -3.53
C TRP A 227 -10.86 -19.14 -4.64
N THR A 228 -11.32 -19.42 -5.86
CA THR A 228 -10.46 -19.43 -7.06
C THR A 228 -10.62 -18.14 -7.88
N PHE A 229 -9.51 -17.48 -8.15
CA PHE A 229 -9.40 -16.25 -8.93
C PHE A 229 -8.48 -16.50 -10.14
N ARG A 230 -9.04 -17.11 -11.19
CA ARG A 230 -8.25 -17.69 -12.28
C ARG A 230 -7.31 -16.70 -12.97
N GLY A 231 -6.02 -17.03 -13.00
CA GLY A 231 -4.93 -16.21 -13.51
C GLY A 231 -4.76 -14.85 -12.83
N LEU A 232 -5.30 -14.65 -11.62
CA LEU A 232 -4.91 -13.54 -10.75
C LEU A 232 -3.58 -13.92 -10.10
N TRP A 233 -2.56 -13.08 -10.24
CA TRP A 233 -1.25 -13.34 -9.66
C TRP A 233 -1.16 -12.85 -8.22
N GLU A 234 -0.47 -13.63 -7.38
CA GLU A 234 0.05 -13.23 -6.09
C GLU A 234 1.58 -13.10 -6.18
N ILE A 235 2.12 -11.99 -5.71
CA ILE A 235 3.55 -11.79 -5.49
C ILE A 235 3.80 -11.81 -3.98
N PRO A 236 4.06 -13.00 -3.39
CA PRO A 236 4.08 -13.16 -1.95
C PRO A 236 5.26 -12.41 -1.32
N LEU A 237 5.03 -11.87 -0.13
CA LEU A 237 6.11 -11.39 0.72
C LEU A 237 6.71 -12.59 1.46
N VAL A 238 7.83 -13.12 0.96
CA VAL A 238 8.63 -14.08 1.71
C VAL A 238 9.28 -13.34 2.88
N GLU A 239 9.04 -13.81 4.10
CA GLU A 239 9.58 -13.21 5.33
C GLU A 239 11.11 -13.28 5.39
N TYR A 240 11.71 -12.19 5.84
CA TYR A 240 13.10 -12.14 6.28
C TYR A 240 13.27 -12.92 7.59
N GLU A 241 14.36 -13.66 7.71
CA GLU A 241 14.85 -14.22 8.98
C GLU A 241 15.91 -13.30 9.58
N ASP A 242 15.64 -12.77 10.77
CA ASP A 242 16.50 -11.86 11.51
C ASP A 242 17.72 -12.59 12.15
N LYS A 243 18.55 -11.86 12.89
CA LYS A 243 19.75 -12.36 13.57
C LYS A 243 19.46 -13.36 14.69
N ASP A 244 18.28 -13.29 15.28
CA ASP A 244 17.79 -14.16 16.36
C ASP A 244 16.85 -15.28 15.88
N GLY A 245 16.56 -15.33 14.57
CA GLY A 245 15.59 -16.25 13.97
C GLY A 245 14.15 -15.73 13.92
N THR A 246 13.88 -14.51 14.40
CA THR A 246 12.56 -13.87 14.27
C THR A 246 12.23 -13.60 12.80
N LEU A 247 10.97 -13.79 12.42
CA LEU A 247 10.48 -13.53 11.06
C LEU A 247 9.79 -12.17 10.96
N CYS A 248 10.00 -11.47 9.85
CA CYS A 248 9.43 -10.15 9.55
C CYS A 248 9.13 -10.02 8.05
N ALA A 249 7.99 -9.40 7.70
CA ALA A 249 7.59 -9.23 6.30
C ALA A 249 8.28 -8.04 5.64
N MET A 250 8.33 -6.89 6.32
CA MET A 250 9.01 -5.68 5.86
C MET A 250 10.36 -5.50 6.57
N LEU A 251 11.35 -4.94 5.88
CA LEU A 251 12.72 -4.79 6.41
C LEU A 251 12.79 -3.87 7.64
N ASP A 252 11.85 -2.93 7.73
CA ASP A 252 11.68 -1.95 8.80
C ASP A 252 10.80 -2.43 9.97
N GLU A 253 10.14 -3.58 9.84
CA GLU A 253 9.44 -4.29 10.93
C GLU A 253 10.36 -5.24 11.72
N CYS A 254 11.48 -5.65 11.12
CA CYS A 254 12.52 -6.44 11.78
C CYS A 254 13.26 -5.64 12.88
N ASP A 255 14.19 -6.25 13.63
CA ASP A 255 14.92 -5.60 14.74
C ASP A 255 15.54 -4.25 14.34
N THR A 256 14.98 -3.16 14.89
CA THR A 256 15.43 -1.78 14.62
C THR A 256 16.62 -1.35 15.48
N SER A 257 17.08 -2.19 16.42
CA SER A 257 18.22 -1.91 17.32
C SER A 257 19.59 -2.34 16.78
N ARG A 258 19.64 -2.85 15.55
CA ARG A 258 20.85 -3.34 14.88
C ARG A 258 21.87 -2.25 14.59
N SER A 259 23.15 -2.64 14.63
CA SER A 259 24.24 -1.91 13.97
C SER A 259 24.16 -2.00 12.44
N GLU A 260 24.89 -1.12 11.74
CA GLU A 260 24.98 -1.14 10.27
C GLU A 260 25.48 -2.48 9.71
N GLU A 261 26.38 -3.15 10.43
CA GLU A 261 26.93 -4.45 10.04
C GLU A 261 25.90 -5.57 10.24
N GLU A 262 25.19 -5.60 11.36
CA GLU A 262 24.09 -6.56 11.59
C GLU A 262 22.98 -6.39 10.55
N LEU A 263 22.54 -5.17 10.25
CA LEU A 263 21.53 -4.92 9.24
C LEU A 263 21.98 -5.40 7.84
N TYR A 264 23.23 -5.10 7.46
CA TYR A 264 23.78 -5.60 6.19
C TYR A 264 23.81 -7.13 6.14
N ASN A 265 24.23 -7.77 7.24
CA ASN A 265 24.34 -9.23 7.34
C ASN A 265 22.95 -9.90 7.28
N VAL A 266 21.91 -9.30 7.88
CA VAL A 266 20.53 -9.79 7.75
C VAL A 266 20.04 -9.69 6.30
N ILE A 267 20.25 -8.56 5.63
CA ILE A 267 19.82 -8.40 4.23
C ILE A 267 20.58 -9.39 3.32
N MET A 268 21.89 -9.54 3.51
CA MET A 268 22.72 -10.46 2.72
C MET A 268 22.36 -11.94 2.98
N LYS A 269 22.16 -12.35 4.24
CA LYS A 269 21.70 -13.72 4.60
C LYS A 269 20.43 -14.09 3.85
N ASN A 270 19.44 -13.20 3.85
CA ASN A 270 18.15 -13.45 3.20
C ASN A 270 18.27 -13.43 1.66
N PHE A 271 19.04 -12.52 1.09
CA PHE A 271 19.38 -12.56 -0.34
C PHE A 271 20.07 -13.87 -0.73
N GLU A 272 21.02 -14.35 0.07
CA GLU A 272 21.75 -15.59 -0.18
C GLU A 272 20.88 -16.84 -0.07
N ASN A 273 19.83 -16.83 0.77
CA ASN A 273 18.82 -17.89 0.77
C ASN A 273 18.16 -18.00 -0.61
N HIS A 274 17.63 -16.90 -1.15
CA HIS A 274 17.05 -16.86 -2.51
C HIS A 274 18.08 -17.25 -3.59
N TYR A 275 19.27 -16.61 -3.57
CA TYR A 275 20.29 -16.73 -4.60
C TYR A 275 20.92 -18.14 -4.68
N ASN A 276 21.09 -18.81 -3.54
CA ASN A 276 21.76 -20.11 -3.49
C ASN A 276 20.80 -21.30 -3.63
N THR A 277 19.50 -21.14 -3.30
CA THR A 277 18.52 -22.25 -3.34
C THR A 277 17.81 -22.38 -4.68
N ASN A 278 16.85 -21.50 -5.00
CA ASN A 278 15.98 -21.65 -6.17
C ASN A 278 15.80 -20.38 -7.02
N ARG A 279 16.51 -19.28 -6.71
CA ARG A 279 16.44 -18.00 -7.43
C ARG A 279 15.06 -17.32 -7.44
N ALA A 280 14.16 -17.68 -6.53
CA ALA A 280 12.89 -16.97 -6.37
C ALA A 280 13.14 -15.47 -6.12
N PRO A 281 12.25 -14.56 -6.58
CA PRO A 281 12.46 -13.13 -6.49
C PRO A 281 12.70 -12.68 -5.04
N PHE A 282 13.82 -11.98 -4.80
CA PHE A 282 14.15 -11.43 -3.49
C PHE A 282 13.51 -10.06 -3.32
N GLY A 283 12.63 -9.92 -2.33
CA GLY A 283 11.99 -8.65 -2.00
C GLY A 283 12.85 -7.79 -1.10
N ILE A 284 12.84 -6.47 -1.32
CA ILE A 284 13.31 -5.46 -0.37
C ILE A 284 12.16 -4.48 -0.17
N TYR A 285 11.34 -4.75 0.84
CA TYR A 285 10.12 -4.01 1.13
C TYR A 285 10.35 -3.09 2.34
N MET A 286 10.06 -1.80 2.22
CA MET A 286 10.31 -0.81 3.29
C MET A 286 9.48 0.47 3.14
N HIS A 287 9.31 1.22 4.22
CA HIS A 287 8.71 2.56 4.20
C HIS A 287 9.78 3.66 4.21
N SER A 288 9.49 4.80 3.58
CA SER A 288 10.42 5.94 3.56
C SER A 288 10.86 6.46 4.94
N PRO A 289 10.01 6.54 5.99
CA PRO A 289 10.43 7.05 7.29
C PRO A 289 11.62 6.29 7.89
N TRP A 290 11.66 4.97 7.73
CA TRP A 290 12.80 4.14 8.16
C TRP A 290 14.03 4.35 7.29
N LEU A 291 13.85 4.43 5.96
CA LEU A 291 14.95 4.65 5.01
C LEU A 291 15.59 6.05 5.15
N LYS A 292 14.86 7.06 5.64
CA LYS A 292 15.41 8.41 5.90
C LYS A 292 16.52 8.43 6.97
N ASN A 293 16.67 7.37 7.77
CA ASN A 293 17.82 7.22 8.65
C ASN A 293 19.10 7.00 7.82
N PRO A 294 20.16 7.83 7.97
CA PRO A 294 21.37 7.73 7.17
C PRO A 294 22.07 6.36 7.23
N SER A 295 22.07 5.70 8.39
CA SER A 295 22.67 4.37 8.55
C SER A 295 21.91 3.31 7.77
N ASN A 296 20.58 3.30 7.87
CA ASN A 296 19.72 2.40 7.10
C ASN A 296 19.89 2.63 5.58
N PHE A 297 19.87 3.89 5.15
CA PHE A 297 20.11 4.29 3.76
C PHE A 297 21.47 3.79 3.24
N ASN A 298 22.54 4.03 3.98
CA ASN A 298 23.89 3.64 3.59
C ASN A 298 24.02 2.11 3.48
N VAL A 299 23.43 1.37 4.41
CA VAL A 299 23.46 -0.11 4.41
C VAL A 299 22.67 -0.69 3.25
N VAL A 300 21.43 -0.24 3.01
CA VAL A 300 20.61 -0.70 1.88
C VAL A 300 21.30 -0.34 0.55
N ARG A 301 21.84 0.88 0.43
CA ARG A 301 22.60 1.30 -0.76
C ARG A 301 23.83 0.42 -0.97
N ARG A 302 24.63 0.17 0.07
CA ARG A 302 25.84 -0.66 0.00
C ARG A 302 25.49 -2.06 -0.48
N PHE A 303 24.50 -2.69 0.15
CA PHE A 303 23.98 -4.00 -0.27
C PHE A 303 23.55 -4.02 -1.74
N MET A 304 22.76 -3.02 -2.19
CA MET A 304 22.33 -2.91 -3.58
C MET A 304 23.52 -2.77 -4.55
N GLN A 305 24.52 -1.95 -4.20
CA GLN A 305 25.74 -1.79 -4.99
C GLN A 305 26.52 -3.10 -5.06
N ASP A 306 26.75 -3.77 -3.93
CA ASP A 306 27.53 -5.01 -3.86
C ASP A 306 26.92 -6.13 -4.72
N ILE A 307 25.60 -6.35 -4.63
CA ILE A 307 24.95 -7.38 -5.46
C ILE A 307 24.79 -6.95 -6.94
N SER A 308 24.73 -5.65 -7.25
CA SER A 308 24.68 -5.17 -8.65
C SER A 308 25.95 -5.47 -9.45
N THR A 309 27.06 -5.76 -8.78
CA THR A 309 28.30 -6.21 -9.44
C THR A 309 28.19 -7.64 -10.00
N ARG A 310 27.17 -8.40 -9.59
CA ARG A 310 26.92 -9.77 -10.06
C ARG A 310 26.12 -9.73 -11.37
N GLY A 311 26.73 -10.18 -12.47
CA GLY A 311 26.14 -10.12 -13.82
C GLY A 311 24.87 -10.97 -14.04
N ASP A 312 24.42 -11.71 -13.03
CA ASP A 312 23.21 -12.52 -13.01
C ASP A 312 22.10 -11.99 -12.08
N VAL A 313 22.30 -10.83 -11.44
CA VAL A 313 21.32 -10.15 -10.57
C VAL A 313 20.62 -9.03 -11.34
N TRP A 314 19.28 -8.96 -11.21
CA TRP A 314 18.43 -8.00 -11.92
C TRP A 314 17.43 -7.33 -10.98
N PHE A 315 17.58 -6.02 -10.80
CA PHE A 315 16.64 -5.18 -10.05
C PHE A 315 15.51 -4.70 -10.97
N VAL A 316 14.32 -5.23 -10.75
CA VAL A 316 13.16 -5.02 -11.62
C VAL A 316 11.88 -4.83 -10.79
N SER A 317 10.91 -4.13 -11.39
CA SER A 317 9.62 -3.93 -10.75
C SER A 317 8.80 -5.22 -10.71
N GLN A 318 7.77 -5.26 -9.88
CA GLN A 318 6.98 -6.47 -9.65
C GLN A 318 6.24 -6.97 -10.91
N SER A 319 5.69 -6.09 -11.74
CA SER A 319 5.10 -6.49 -13.03
C SER A 319 6.12 -7.09 -14.00
N LYS A 320 7.36 -6.58 -14.00
CA LYS A 320 8.47 -7.15 -14.79
C LYS A 320 8.86 -8.54 -14.30
N VAL A 321 8.89 -8.78 -12.98
CA VAL A 321 9.07 -10.13 -12.42
C VAL A 321 8.00 -11.08 -12.95
N LEU A 322 6.72 -10.66 -12.96
CA LEU A 322 5.66 -11.47 -13.56
C LEU A 322 5.85 -11.67 -15.07
N ASP A 323 6.29 -10.65 -15.82
CA ASP A 323 6.53 -10.80 -17.26
C ASP A 323 7.63 -11.85 -17.56
N TRP A 324 8.67 -11.93 -16.71
CA TRP A 324 9.67 -13.02 -16.77
C TRP A 324 9.08 -14.37 -16.38
N ILE A 325 8.34 -14.48 -15.26
CA ILE A 325 7.74 -15.75 -14.81
C ILE A 325 6.77 -16.30 -15.86
N GLN A 326 6.01 -15.43 -16.52
CA GLN A 326 5.10 -15.81 -17.61
C GLN A 326 5.83 -16.28 -18.87
N ASN A 327 7.07 -15.82 -19.11
CA ASN A 327 7.85 -16.16 -20.31
C ASN A 327 9.34 -16.43 -19.96
N PRO A 328 9.68 -17.45 -19.16
CA PRO A 328 11.00 -17.57 -18.54
C PRO A 328 12.15 -17.56 -19.55
N LYS A 329 13.18 -16.76 -19.26
CA LYS A 329 14.41 -16.65 -20.05
C LYS A 329 15.62 -17.04 -19.22
N THR A 330 16.49 -17.84 -19.82
CA THR A 330 17.82 -18.10 -19.26
C THR A 330 18.67 -16.84 -19.31
N LEU A 331 19.68 -16.74 -18.44
CA LEU A 331 20.67 -15.65 -18.39
C LEU A 331 21.20 -15.25 -19.78
N GLN A 332 21.55 -16.24 -20.61
CA GLN A 332 22.06 -16.04 -21.98
C GLN A 332 21.07 -15.36 -22.95
N SER A 333 19.78 -15.28 -22.59
CA SER A 333 18.73 -14.66 -23.41
C SER A 333 18.21 -13.34 -22.82
N MET A 334 18.70 -12.91 -21.66
CA MET A 334 18.17 -11.72 -20.96
C MET A 334 18.43 -10.42 -21.72
N ASP A 335 19.55 -10.29 -22.44
CA ASP A 335 19.87 -9.12 -23.26
C ASP A 335 18.85 -8.85 -24.38
N THR A 336 18.10 -9.87 -24.79
CA THR A 336 17.03 -9.77 -25.79
C THR A 336 15.62 -9.81 -25.17
N PHE A 337 15.51 -9.84 -23.84
CA PHE A 337 14.22 -9.93 -23.15
C PHE A 337 13.51 -8.57 -23.11
N SER A 338 12.65 -8.37 -24.11
CA SER A 338 11.90 -7.12 -24.35
C SER A 338 11.34 -6.42 -23.10
N PRO A 339 10.68 -7.08 -22.11
CA PRO A 339 10.13 -6.40 -20.93
C PRO A 339 11.16 -5.75 -20.01
N PHE A 340 12.43 -6.18 -20.07
CA PHE A 340 13.53 -5.63 -19.27
C PHE A 340 14.31 -4.54 -20.03
N ASN A 341 13.96 -4.26 -21.28
CA ASN A 341 14.58 -3.20 -22.06
C ASN A 341 13.95 -1.84 -21.73
N CYS A 342 14.78 -0.93 -21.21
CA CYS A 342 14.39 0.43 -20.87
C CYS A 342 13.87 1.25 -22.08
N TRP A 343 14.21 0.88 -23.31
CA TRP A 343 13.81 1.63 -24.52
C TRP A 343 12.33 1.53 -24.92
N LEU A 344 11.52 0.70 -24.24
CA LEU A 344 10.15 0.38 -24.66
C LEU A 344 9.02 0.94 -23.77
N HIS A 345 9.33 1.46 -22.58
CA HIS A 345 8.32 1.81 -21.56
C HIS A 345 8.47 3.21 -20.93
N HIS A 346 9.26 4.10 -21.55
CA HIS A 346 9.23 5.50 -21.13
C HIS A 346 8.00 6.18 -21.72
N SER A 347 7.05 6.59 -20.87
CA SER A 347 6.23 7.75 -21.21
C SER A 347 7.19 8.93 -21.40
N PRO A 348 7.34 9.48 -22.62
CA PRO A 348 8.35 10.51 -22.90
C PRO A 348 7.98 11.87 -22.30
N TRP A 349 6.79 11.96 -21.70
CA TRP A 349 6.26 13.16 -21.08
C TRP A 349 6.53 13.12 -19.58
N VAL A 350 7.05 14.23 -19.05
CA VAL A 350 7.34 14.45 -17.63
C VAL A 350 6.57 15.68 -17.19
N CYS A 351 5.88 15.61 -16.06
CA CYS A 351 5.09 16.70 -15.53
C CYS A 351 5.96 17.87 -15.07
N THR A 352 5.82 19.01 -15.73
CA THR A 352 6.58 20.23 -15.43
C THR A 352 5.86 21.13 -14.40
N ASP A 353 6.57 22.14 -13.85
CA ASP A 353 6.01 23.09 -12.87
C ASP A 353 4.91 24.01 -13.43
N ASP A 354 4.81 24.13 -14.76
CA ASP A 354 3.74 24.85 -15.45
C ASP A 354 2.52 23.97 -15.79
N GLN A 355 2.71 22.64 -15.80
CA GLN A 355 1.67 21.62 -15.97
C GLN A 355 1.10 21.10 -14.64
N SER A 356 1.63 21.57 -13.51
CA SER A 356 1.24 21.13 -12.17
C SER A 356 0.62 22.26 -11.32
N ILE A 357 -0.32 21.85 -10.47
CA ILE A 357 -1.11 22.76 -9.65
C ILE A 357 -1.26 22.20 -8.23
N THR A 358 -1.12 23.08 -7.24
CA THR A 358 -1.49 22.81 -5.85
C THR A 358 -2.93 23.26 -5.63
N CYS A 359 -3.77 22.33 -5.23
CA CYS A 359 -5.18 22.56 -4.91
C CYS A 359 -5.35 22.55 -3.40
N VAL A 360 -5.85 23.65 -2.82
CA VAL A 360 -6.02 23.82 -1.38
C VAL A 360 -7.49 23.71 -1.01
N TYR A 361 -7.82 22.84 -0.06
CA TYR A 361 -9.20 22.55 0.37
C TYR A 361 -9.38 22.86 1.85
N ASP A 362 -10.59 23.24 2.25
CA ASP A 362 -10.96 23.34 3.67
C ASP A 362 -11.20 21.94 4.30
N THR A 363 -11.45 21.93 5.61
CA THR A 363 -11.75 20.69 6.38
C THR A 363 -13.05 20.00 5.97
N ALA A 364 -13.91 20.64 5.17
CA ALA A 364 -15.11 20.03 4.59
C ALA A 364 -14.86 19.59 3.13
N GLY A 365 -13.63 19.69 2.65
CA GLY A 365 -13.20 19.22 1.35
C GLY A 365 -13.67 20.09 0.20
N PHE A 366 -14.03 21.35 0.42
CA PHE A 366 -14.32 22.28 -0.67
C PHE A 366 -13.04 22.98 -1.14
N LEU A 367 -12.87 23.12 -2.45
CA LEU A 367 -11.74 23.83 -3.04
C LEU A 367 -11.77 25.31 -2.62
N VAL A 368 -10.77 25.74 -1.85
CA VAL A 368 -10.58 27.12 -1.39
C VAL A 368 -9.68 27.89 -2.35
N TRP A 369 -8.59 27.28 -2.85
CA TRP A 369 -7.60 27.99 -3.65
C TRP A 369 -6.77 27.10 -4.59
N PRO A 370 -6.69 27.41 -5.90
CA PRO A 370 -5.70 26.86 -6.81
C PRO A 370 -4.42 27.71 -6.88
N LYS A 371 -3.25 27.11 -6.65
CA LYS A 371 -1.93 27.73 -6.78
C LYS A 371 -1.10 26.97 -7.81
N ARG A 372 -0.87 27.54 -9.01
CA ARG A 372 0.10 26.99 -9.97
C ARG A 372 1.51 27.07 -9.38
N ILE A 373 2.33 26.05 -9.66
CA ILE A 373 3.65 25.90 -9.03
C ILE A 373 4.67 26.87 -9.63
N SER A 374 4.52 27.29 -10.90
CA SER A 374 5.37 28.32 -11.52
C SER A 374 4.92 29.78 -11.26
N LYS A 375 5.90 30.69 -11.15
CA LYS A 375 5.72 32.14 -10.87
C LYS A 375 5.12 32.97 -12.02
N ARG A 376 4.55 32.39 -13.08
CA ARG A 376 3.93 33.17 -14.16
C ARG A 376 2.43 33.33 -13.96
N ASN A 377 2.05 34.51 -13.46
CA ASN A 377 0.72 35.11 -13.51
C ASN A 377 -0.45 34.15 -13.26
N ALA A 378 -0.84 34.00 -11.99
CA ALA A 378 -2.16 33.50 -11.62
C ALA A 378 -3.25 34.50 -12.06
N VAL A 379 -3.61 34.46 -13.35
CA VAL A 379 -4.78 35.17 -13.87
C VAL A 379 -6.00 34.36 -13.48
N PHE A 380 -6.76 34.87 -12.50
CA PHE A 380 -8.14 34.43 -12.31
C PHE A 380 -8.93 34.66 -13.60
N PRO A 381 -9.64 33.64 -14.12
CA PRO A 381 -10.81 33.87 -14.94
C PRO A 381 -11.88 34.51 -14.04
N LYS A 382 -11.81 35.84 -13.88
CA LYS A 382 -12.95 36.59 -13.35
C LYS A 382 -14.04 36.54 -14.40
N ASN A 383 -15.09 35.79 -14.07
CA ASN A 383 -16.39 35.66 -14.73
C ASN A 383 -16.57 34.43 -15.65
N ASN A 384 -17.69 33.74 -15.41
CA ASN A 384 -18.35 32.75 -16.27
C ASN A 384 -17.64 31.42 -16.57
N ILE A 385 -17.54 30.54 -15.56
CA ILE A 385 -17.86 29.11 -15.74
C ILE A 385 -18.83 28.68 -14.62
N SER A 386 -20.06 29.14 -14.71
CA SER A 386 -21.19 28.30 -14.34
C SER A 386 -21.65 27.56 -15.61
N THR A 387 -22.19 26.35 -15.43
CA THR A 387 -22.75 25.45 -16.45
C THR A 387 -21.79 24.84 -17.49
N VAL A 388 -21.66 23.50 -17.47
CA VAL A 388 -22.18 22.57 -18.52
C VAL A 388 -21.58 21.15 -18.38
N LEU A 389 -20.32 20.97 -17.96
CA LEU A 389 -19.62 19.69 -18.19
C LEU A 389 -19.79 18.54 -17.18
N ASP A 390 -20.21 18.78 -15.93
CA ASP A 390 -20.19 17.73 -14.90
C ASP A 390 -21.56 17.01 -14.73
N GLN A 391 -22.62 17.78 -14.46
CA GLN A 391 -23.94 17.23 -14.12
C GLN A 391 -24.51 16.29 -15.19
N GLU A 392 -24.31 16.59 -16.47
CA GLU A 392 -24.87 15.78 -17.56
C GLU A 392 -24.07 14.47 -17.77
N TYR A 393 -22.77 14.47 -17.47
CA TYR A 393 -21.95 13.26 -17.46
C TYR A 393 -22.30 12.38 -16.25
N PHE A 394 -22.37 12.96 -15.05
CA PHE A 394 -22.79 12.27 -13.83
C PHE A 394 -24.20 11.68 -13.99
N ASN A 395 -25.18 12.45 -14.47
CA ASN A 395 -26.53 11.98 -14.74
C ASN A 395 -26.56 10.83 -15.77
N ARG A 396 -25.69 10.85 -16.79
CA ARG A 396 -25.57 9.75 -17.77
C ARG A 396 -25.01 8.47 -17.16
N GLN A 397 -24.00 8.56 -16.29
CA GLN A 397 -23.42 7.38 -15.63
C GLN A 397 -24.34 6.84 -14.53
N HIS A 398 -24.94 7.73 -13.72
CA HIS A 398 -25.95 7.35 -12.74
C HIS A 398 -27.15 6.67 -13.43
N ALA A 399 -27.72 7.28 -14.48
CA ALA A 399 -28.82 6.65 -15.23
C ALA A 399 -28.45 5.29 -15.84
N ARG A 400 -27.19 5.08 -16.27
CA ARG A 400 -26.69 3.76 -16.71
C ARG A 400 -26.60 2.75 -15.56
N ALA A 401 -26.12 3.17 -14.39
CA ALA A 401 -26.08 2.34 -13.18
C ALA A 401 -27.49 1.96 -12.72
N THR A 402 -28.41 2.92 -12.61
CA THR A 402 -29.82 2.67 -12.27
C THR A 402 -30.49 1.75 -13.29
N ARG A 403 -30.18 1.87 -14.60
CA ARG A 403 -30.70 0.94 -15.63
C ARG A 403 -30.17 -0.48 -15.43
N LYS A 404 -28.87 -0.65 -15.15
CA LYS A 404 -28.28 -1.96 -14.84
C LYS A 404 -28.89 -2.58 -13.58
N MET A 405 -29.02 -1.82 -12.49
CA MET A 405 -29.65 -2.31 -11.26
C MET A 405 -31.14 -2.64 -11.44
N LYS A 406 -31.87 -1.88 -12.26
CA LYS A 406 -33.29 -2.14 -12.54
C LYS A 406 -33.49 -3.37 -13.45
N LEU A 407 -32.62 -3.57 -14.43
CA LEU A 407 -32.59 -4.81 -15.24
C LEU A 407 -32.19 -6.02 -14.38
N TRP A 408 -31.23 -5.84 -13.47
CA TRP A 408 -30.83 -6.89 -12.52
C TRP A 408 -31.96 -7.27 -11.56
N SER A 409 -32.60 -6.29 -10.89
CA SER A 409 -33.79 -6.50 -10.05
C SER A 409 -34.95 -7.17 -10.80
N GLN A 410 -35.17 -6.81 -12.07
CA GLN A 410 -36.16 -7.49 -12.93
C GLN A 410 -35.76 -8.93 -13.29
N SER A 411 -34.47 -9.26 -13.32
CA SER A 411 -33.98 -10.63 -13.54
C SER A 411 -33.94 -11.49 -12.26
N THR A 412 -33.86 -10.88 -11.07
CA THR A 412 -33.76 -11.57 -9.77
C THR A 412 -35.04 -11.57 -8.94
N GLY A 413 -36.05 -10.77 -9.30
CA GLY A 413 -37.36 -10.76 -8.64
C GLY A 413 -37.41 -10.05 -7.27
N LEU A 414 -36.34 -9.35 -6.88
CA LEU A 414 -36.24 -8.68 -5.58
C LEU A 414 -36.62 -7.19 -5.68
N ASN A 415 -37.58 -6.78 -4.83
CA ASN A 415 -38.03 -5.40 -4.65
C ASN A 415 -37.54 -4.85 -3.30
N PHE A 416 -36.91 -3.66 -3.31
CA PHE A 416 -36.57 -2.92 -2.10
C PHE A 416 -37.55 -1.75 -1.87
N PRO A 417 -38.07 -1.54 -0.63
CA PRO A 417 -38.93 -0.41 -0.31
C PRO A 417 -38.11 0.86 -0.07
N GLY A 418 -38.29 1.88 -0.89
CA GLY A 418 -37.63 3.19 -0.72
C GLY A 418 -38.29 4.04 0.37
N ARG A 419 -37.48 4.81 1.13
CA ARG A 419 -37.93 5.95 1.94
C ARG A 419 -37.56 7.26 1.25
N THR A 420 -38.41 8.27 1.38
CA THR A 420 -38.25 9.61 0.80
C THR A 420 -37.48 10.56 1.73
N THR A 421 -36.83 11.55 1.14
CA THR A 421 -35.70 12.33 1.70
C THR A 421 -36.08 13.52 2.60
N GLU A 422 -37.16 13.44 3.39
CA GLU A 422 -37.79 14.64 3.99
C GLU A 422 -38.00 14.58 5.52
N THR A 423 -37.16 13.86 6.27
CA THR A 423 -37.37 13.71 7.74
C THR A 423 -36.11 13.52 8.61
N LEU A 424 -34.91 13.85 8.14
CA LEU A 424 -33.63 13.64 8.88
C LEU A 424 -32.91 14.92 9.33
N TYR A 425 -33.63 16.04 9.53
CA TYR A 425 -33.00 17.33 9.86
C TYR A 425 -33.05 17.75 11.34
N ASN A 426 -33.76 17.02 12.21
CA ASN A 426 -33.82 17.33 13.65
C ASN A 426 -33.67 16.04 14.47
N ASP A 427 -32.45 15.73 14.90
CA ASP A 427 -32.07 15.06 16.16
C ASP A 427 -30.67 14.40 16.04
N ALA A 428 -29.62 15.22 16.13
CA ALA A 428 -28.23 14.74 16.30
C ALA A 428 -27.35 15.82 16.96
N THR A 429 -27.30 15.82 18.29
CA THR A 429 -26.25 16.52 19.06
C THR A 429 -25.30 15.50 19.67
N PRO A 430 -24.08 15.29 19.14
CA PRO A 430 -23.10 14.41 19.75
C PRO A 430 -22.39 15.09 20.93
N SER A 431 -22.28 14.40 22.06
CA SER A 431 -21.32 14.74 23.10
C SER A 431 -19.92 14.29 22.66
N TYR A 432 -18.97 15.22 22.61
CA TYR A 432 -17.56 14.87 22.37
C TYR A 432 -16.94 14.30 23.64
N ASP A 433 -16.28 13.16 23.51
CA ASP A 433 -15.25 12.72 24.45
C ASP A 433 -13.97 12.42 23.66
N TYR A 434 -12.83 12.94 24.11
CA TYR A 434 -11.55 12.86 23.39
C TYR A 434 -10.70 11.74 23.98
N GLY A 435 -10.67 10.59 23.31
CA GLY A 435 -9.75 9.50 23.65
C GLY A 435 -8.32 9.81 23.22
N GLU A 436 -7.40 9.86 24.18
CA GLU A 436 -5.96 9.99 23.91
C GLU A 436 -5.40 8.69 23.28
N SER A 437 -4.39 8.82 22.42
CA SER A 437 -3.76 7.71 21.69
C SER A 437 -2.84 6.89 22.60
N TYR A 438 -3.07 5.58 22.69
CA TYR A 438 -2.18 4.63 23.36
C TYR A 438 -1.69 3.56 22.38
N GLY A 439 -0.38 3.31 22.35
CA GLY A 439 0.21 2.16 21.66
C GLY A 439 0.00 0.88 22.47
N VAL A 440 -0.34 -0.21 21.79
CA VAL A 440 -0.46 -1.55 22.39
C VAL A 440 0.78 -2.36 22.03
N TYR A 441 1.37 -3.02 23.01
CA TYR A 441 2.41 -4.03 22.79
C TYR A 441 1.96 -5.34 23.44
N TYR A 442 2.18 -6.47 22.75
CA TYR A 442 1.90 -7.79 23.29
C TYR A 442 3.17 -8.35 23.94
N ASN A 443 3.05 -8.85 25.17
CA ASN A 443 4.09 -9.72 25.74
C ASN A 443 3.86 -11.17 25.27
N GLY A 444 4.87 -12.04 25.45
CA GLY A 444 4.85 -13.44 25.02
C GLY A 444 3.84 -14.37 25.72
N GLN A 445 2.80 -13.83 26.37
CA GLN A 445 1.67 -14.57 26.96
C GLN A 445 0.28 -14.01 26.58
N ASN A 446 0.19 -13.07 25.62
CA ASN A 446 -1.09 -12.56 25.07
C ASN A 446 -2.06 -11.90 26.09
N GLU A 447 -1.54 -11.21 27.11
CA GLU A 447 -2.35 -10.28 27.93
C GLU A 447 -1.95 -8.80 27.68
N PRO A 448 -2.90 -7.87 27.55
CA PRO A 448 -2.62 -6.46 27.31
C PRO A 448 -2.26 -5.71 28.61
N GLY A 449 -1.05 -5.13 28.66
CA GLY A 449 -0.59 -4.27 29.76
C GLY A 449 -0.32 -2.84 29.30
N PHE A 450 -0.74 -1.85 30.10
CA PHE A 450 -0.54 -0.42 29.82
C PHE A 450 0.60 0.17 30.68
N ILE A 451 1.48 0.98 30.06
CA ILE A 451 2.48 1.78 30.77
C ILE A 451 2.28 3.26 30.39
N PRO A 452 1.97 4.17 31.34
CA PRO A 452 1.84 5.59 31.05
C PRO A 452 3.21 6.28 31.00
N TYR A 453 3.48 7.04 29.93
CA TYR A 453 4.62 7.95 29.88
C TYR A 453 4.35 9.20 30.73
N LEU A 454 5.19 9.43 31.74
CA LEU A 454 5.08 10.58 32.63
C LEU A 454 5.58 11.87 31.94
N LYS A 455 4.86 12.98 32.14
CA LYS A 455 5.35 14.33 31.82
C LYS A 455 6.41 14.76 32.84
N PRO A 456 7.33 15.68 32.49
CA PRO A 456 8.30 16.21 33.45
C PRO A 456 7.58 17.08 34.49
N ASN A 457 7.81 16.82 35.77
CA ASN A 457 7.44 17.74 36.84
C ASN A 457 8.55 18.77 37.05
N GLU A 458 8.16 20.03 37.14
CA GLU A 458 8.92 21.05 37.85
C GLU A 458 8.86 20.75 39.38
N ASP A 459 9.77 21.36 40.15
CA ASP A 459 9.91 21.25 41.62
C ASP A 459 10.45 19.93 42.21
N ALA A 460 11.79 19.83 42.30
CA ALA A 460 12.49 19.10 43.36
C ALA A 460 13.81 19.80 43.73
N ASN A 461 13.88 20.37 44.94
CA ASN A 461 15.10 20.94 45.54
C ASN A 461 15.86 19.89 46.39
N HIS A 462 17.17 20.12 46.59
CA HIS A 462 18.07 19.44 47.57
C HIS A 462 18.44 17.95 47.28
N GLN A 463 19.68 17.46 47.33
CA GLN A 463 21.02 17.99 47.67
C GLN A 463 22.07 16.85 47.49
N GLU A 464 23.37 17.19 47.34
CA GLU A 464 24.59 16.34 47.49
C GLU A 464 24.79 15.19 46.45
N GLY A 465 25.92 15.04 45.73
CA GLY A 465 27.21 15.76 45.56
C GLY A 465 27.92 15.22 44.28
N TYR A 466 29.23 15.36 43.99
CA TYR A 466 30.36 16.06 44.61
C TYR A 466 31.58 16.05 43.62
N TYR A 467 32.28 17.19 43.39
CA TYR A 467 33.50 17.35 42.55
C TYR A 467 33.38 17.08 41.02
N SER A 468 34.21 17.58 40.09
CA SER A 468 34.98 18.83 39.80
C SER A 468 35.52 18.64 38.34
N GLU A 469 35.99 19.58 37.51
CA GLU A 469 36.62 20.90 37.67
C GLU A 469 36.58 21.67 36.30
N ASP A 470 37.09 22.91 36.22
CA ASP A 470 36.85 23.89 35.14
C ASP A 470 37.58 23.69 33.79
N SER A 471 37.01 24.23 32.69
CA SER A 471 37.44 25.51 32.02
C SER A 471 37.23 25.57 30.49
N GLY A 472 36.71 26.70 29.96
CA GLY A 472 36.70 27.03 28.52
C GLY A 472 35.49 27.84 28.00
N THR A 473 35.65 29.17 27.87
CA THR A 473 34.65 30.16 27.36
C THR A 473 35.10 30.77 26.00
N PRO A 474 34.36 31.69 25.31
CA PRO A 474 32.91 32.06 25.32
C PRO A 474 32.22 32.27 23.92
N GLU A 475 30.94 32.67 23.96
CA GLU A 475 30.23 33.66 23.08
C GLU A 475 29.71 33.31 21.64
N ARG A 476 28.37 33.26 21.47
CA ARG A 476 27.56 34.42 20.98
C ARG A 476 26.02 34.21 20.95
N GLU A 477 25.32 35.20 21.50
CA GLU A 477 23.98 35.77 21.19
C GLU A 477 22.84 34.94 20.53
N ALA A 478 21.73 34.77 21.28
CA ALA A 478 20.38 35.18 20.85
C ALA A 478 19.34 34.96 21.98
N GLY A 479 18.88 36.02 22.66
CA GLY A 479 17.86 35.87 23.70
C GLY A 479 17.22 37.19 24.13
N ASP A 480 16.14 37.60 23.47
CA ASP A 480 15.34 38.74 23.92
C ASP A 480 13.87 38.67 23.44
N ALA A 481 13.00 38.05 24.25
CA ALA A 481 11.55 38.04 24.05
C ALA A 481 10.71 37.75 25.32
N LYS A 482 11.34 37.49 26.47
CA LYS A 482 10.67 36.95 27.68
C LYS A 482 10.69 37.89 28.90
N LEU A 483 11.21 39.11 28.76
CA LEU A 483 11.47 40.04 29.86
C LEU A 483 10.48 41.22 29.99
N THR A 484 9.51 41.37 29.06
CA THR A 484 8.57 42.50 29.04
C THR A 484 7.21 42.24 29.70
N SER A 485 6.85 40.99 30.04
CA SER A 485 5.56 40.68 30.68
C SER A 485 5.52 40.99 32.18
N ASN A 486 6.62 40.81 32.90
CA ASN A 486 6.61 40.78 34.36
C ASN A 486 6.77 42.17 35.01
N LEU A 487 7.19 43.18 34.24
CA LEU A 487 7.32 44.57 34.73
C LEU A 487 5.99 45.35 34.68
N LEU A 488 5.00 44.90 33.89
CA LEU A 488 3.69 45.55 33.75
C LEU A 488 2.67 45.12 34.83
N ALA A 489 2.92 43.99 35.50
CA ALA A 489 2.01 43.44 36.52
C ALA A 489 2.12 44.13 37.90
N SER A 490 3.21 44.87 38.18
CA SER A 490 3.45 45.51 39.48
C SER A 490 2.89 46.94 39.62
N ILE A 491 2.42 47.55 38.52
CA ILE A 491 2.05 48.97 38.47
C ILE A 491 0.53 49.20 38.50
N LEU A 492 -0.28 48.19 38.12
CA LEU A 492 -1.74 48.34 38.00
C LEU A 492 -2.49 47.39 38.96
N GLY A 493 -2.96 47.95 40.08
CA GLY A 493 -3.72 47.21 41.10
C GLY A 493 -5.06 46.62 40.59
N PRO A 494 -5.64 45.64 41.33
CA PRO A 494 -6.60 44.66 40.82
C PRO A 494 -8.02 45.17 40.49
N LYS A 495 -8.25 46.48 40.31
CA LYS A 495 -9.57 47.06 40.02
C LYS A 495 -9.76 47.64 38.62
N ASN A 496 -8.74 47.66 37.75
CA ASN A 496 -8.82 48.26 36.41
C ASN A 496 -8.81 47.29 35.21
N MET A 497 -8.72 45.95 35.41
CA MET A 497 -8.78 44.98 34.30
C MET A 497 -10.20 44.74 33.71
N ALA A 498 -11.22 45.46 34.18
CA ALA A 498 -12.62 45.26 33.75
C ALA A 498 -13.08 46.11 32.54
N ARG A 499 -12.18 46.86 31.88
CA ARG A 499 -12.57 47.84 30.82
C ARG A 499 -11.78 47.81 29.51
N ILE A 500 -11.05 46.73 29.23
CA ILE A 500 -10.45 46.50 27.91
C ILE A 500 -10.96 45.15 27.37
N GLY A 501 -12.15 45.19 26.76
CA GLY A 501 -12.74 44.06 26.06
C GLY A 501 -12.04 43.76 24.73
N VAL A 502 -10.79 43.29 24.75
CA VAL A 502 -10.21 42.65 23.56
C VAL A 502 -10.87 41.29 23.39
N SER A 503 -11.71 41.19 22.37
CA SER A 503 -12.26 39.93 21.87
C SER A 503 -11.11 38.98 21.51
N ARG A 504 -10.77 38.05 22.40
CA ARG A 504 -10.01 36.84 22.05
C ARG A 504 -10.91 35.95 21.19
N LYS A 505 -11.04 36.29 19.91
CA LYS A 505 -11.38 35.28 18.90
C LYS A 505 -10.33 34.18 19.02
N LYS A 506 -10.75 32.98 19.45
CA LYS A 506 -9.95 31.77 19.23
C LYS A 506 -9.63 31.74 17.73
N ARG A 507 -8.36 31.84 17.36
CA ARG A 507 -7.92 31.36 16.04
C ARG A 507 -8.15 29.85 16.11
N GLN A 508 -9.24 29.38 15.51
CA GLN A 508 -9.22 28.03 14.95
C GLN A 508 -8.03 28.00 13.98
N SER A 509 -7.13 27.04 14.17
CA SER A 509 -6.21 26.68 13.11
C SER A 509 -7.06 26.05 12.02
N ASN A 510 -7.38 26.83 10.99
CA ASN A 510 -7.98 26.28 9.78
C ASN A 510 -6.92 25.37 9.15
N THR A 511 -7.01 24.07 9.44
CA THR A 511 -6.24 23.03 8.75
C THR A 511 -6.78 22.96 7.33
N PHE A 512 -5.91 23.17 6.35
CA PHE A 512 -6.23 23.01 4.94
C PHE A 512 -5.54 21.76 4.42
N HIS A 513 -6.18 21.08 3.47
CA HIS A 513 -5.57 19.94 2.77
C HIS A 513 -4.98 20.45 1.45
N GLU A 514 -3.71 20.13 1.17
CA GLU A 514 -3.08 20.41 -0.13
C GLU A 514 -3.04 19.12 -0.97
N LEU A 515 -3.37 19.25 -2.26
CA LEU A 515 -3.33 18.19 -3.26
C LEU A 515 -2.51 18.70 -4.45
N HIS A 516 -1.33 18.14 -4.65
CA HIS A 516 -0.43 18.49 -5.76
C HIS A 516 -0.66 17.51 -6.91
N ILE A 517 -1.10 18.03 -8.06
CA ILE A 517 -1.48 17.20 -9.20
C ILE A 517 -0.82 17.69 -10.47
N CYS A 518 -0.54 16.76 -11.38
CA CYS A 518 -0.34 17.11 -12.77
C CYS A 518 -1.71 17.25 -13.44
N SER A 519 -2.15 18.50 -13.61
CA SER A 519 -3.43 18.86 -14.21
C SER A 519 -3.49 20.38 -14.32
N GLU A 520 -4.24 20.90 -15.30
CA GLU A 520 -4.54 22.33 -15.37
C GLU A 520 -5.66 22.77 -14.41
N TYR A 521 -6.43 21.80 -13.88
CA TYR A 521 -7.67 22.02 -13.11
C TYR A 521 -7.69 21.22 -11.81
N CYS A 522 -8.09 21.88 -10.72
CA CYS A 522 -8.38 21.25 -9.45
C CYS A 522 -9.77 20.59 -9.44
N PRO A 523 -9.93 19.37 -8.88
CA PRO A 523 -11.26 18.84 -8.59
C PRO A 523 -12.01 19.75 -7.60
N PHE A 524 -13.33 19.81 -7.70
CA PHE A 524 -14.13 20.72 -6.87
C PHE A 524 -14.23 20.27 -5.39
N ARG A 525 -14.18 18.96 -5.17
CA ARG A 525 -14.17 18.31 -3.86
C ARG A 525 -12.84 17.61 -3.61
N TYR A 526 -12.39 17.60 -2.35
CA TYR A 526 -11.33 16.71 -1.91
C TYR A 526 -11.84 15.25 -1.92
N PRO A 527 -11.04 14.26 -2.34
CA PRO A 527 -11.57 12.94 -2.70
C PRO A 527 -11.94 12.07 -1.49
N TRP A 528 -11.22 12.23 -0.39
CA TRP A 528 -11.35 11.43 0.83
C TRP A 528 -12.60 11.76 1.66
N LEU A 529 -13.02 13.04 1.69
CA LEU A 529 -14.02 13.53 2.65
C LEU A 529 -15.47 13.12 2.35
N ASN A 530 -15.73 12.43 1.24
CA ASN A 530 -17.04 11.86 0.93
C ASN A 530 -17.18 10.36 1.34
N ASN A 531 -16.14 9.72 1.89
CA ASN A 531 -16.19 8.31 2.33
C ASN A 531 -16.32 8.14 3.86
N ILE A 532 -16.36 9.23 4.64
CA ILE A 532 -16.62 9.16 6.09
C ILE A 532 -18.14 9.09 6.36
N ASP A 533 -18.94 9.76 5.53
CA ASP A 533 -20.40 9.67 5.55
C ASP A 533 -20.89 8.84 4.36
N GLY A 534 -21.18 7.56 4.59
CA GLY A 534 -21.88 6.71 3.62
C GLY A 534 -23.35 7.10 3.50
N GLN A 535 -23.66 8.14 2.72
CA GLN A 535 -25.03 8.61 2.39
C GLN A 535 -25.20 8.96 0.90
#